data_AF-A0A9Q4A513-F1
#
_entry.id   AF-A0A9Q4A513-F1
#
_cell.length_a   1.000
_cell.length_b   1.000
_cell.length_c   1.000
_cell.angle_alpha   90.00
_cell.angle_beta   90.00
_cell.angle_gamma   90.00
#
_symmetry.space_group_name_H-M   'P 1'
#
loop_
_entity.id
_entity.type
_entity.pdbx_description
1 polymer ?
#
loop_
_entity_poly.entity_id
_entity_poly.type
_entity_poly.pdbx_seq_one_letter_code
_entity_poly.pdbx_strand_id
1 'polypeptide(L)'
;MRREEKLRQFDIRTRNQLRAILSDKDGNAITRLAKLSKNFGNAQLKALEAILNSSALTKAVRKSDLFPRNPPFFDTLQEYRNLDLNELLGSIEDSTRTNRKRLLQLTNSLYNIDLLYSTKSFSACVEKIIETLKHDGWSHSLLRRIVLIRENLEEGNVDERIEKLILQAGIKGVVTSSLIHTYTQDQSILTSKRAVLNIVDRGTINRYTRTLSKLSIQPFASSVKDFEEYLKEILKCSLLDAIILIKFNRHFLKIEKLPAINEIADTLG
;
A
#
# COMPACT_ATOMS: atom_id res chain seq x y z
N MET A 1 -14.91 9.72 24.08
CA MET A 1 -15.91 8.63 24.11
C MET A 1 -15.22 7.30 24.27
N ARG A 2 -15.62 6.49 25.25
CA ARG A 2 -15.04 5.17 25.52
C ARG A 2 -15.59 4.15 24.50
N ARG A 3 -14.77 3.19 24.06
CA ARG A 3 -15.11 2.12 23.08
C ARG A 3 -16.47 1.43 23.35
N GLU A 4 -16.81 1.30 24.62
CA GLU A 4 -18.05 0.68 25.08
C GLU A 4 -19.31 1.46 24.71
N GLU A 5 -19.25 2.79 24.65
CA GLU A 5 -20.38 3.64 24.27
C GLU A 5 -20.70 3.50 22.78
N LYS A 6 -19.67 3.40 21.94
CA LYS A 6 -19.84 3.19 20.48
C LYS A 6 -20.36 1.79 20.17
N LEU A 7 -19.96 0.78 20.94
CA LEU A 7 -20.50 -0.58 20.80
C LEU A 7 -21.99 -0.68 21.15
N ARG A 8 -22.53 0.20 22.01
CA ARG A 8 -23.97 0.21 22.35
C ARG A 8 -24.88 0.53 21.15
N GLN A 9 -24.34 1.11 20.08
CA GLN A 9 -25.07 1.39 18.84
C GLN A 9 -25.39 0.12 18.01
N PHE A 10 -24.82 -1.02 18.40
CA PHE A 10 -25.09 -2.32 17.78
C PHE A 10 -26.04 -3.15 18.66
N ASP A 11 -26.77 -4.08 18.06
CA ASP A 11 -27.49 -5.11 18.80
C ASP A 11 -26.50 -6.04 19.55
N ILE A 12 -27.00 -6.76 20.56
CA ILE A 12 -26.16 -7.57 21.46
C ILE A 12 -25.38 -8.64 20.67
N ARG A 13 -26.00 -9.25 19.65
CA ARG A 13 -25.36 -10.29 18.84
C ARG A 13 -24.19 -9.71 18.05
N THR A 14 -24.40 -8.59 17.36
CA THR A 14 -23.34 -7.90 16.59
C THR A 14 -22.21 -7.40 17.50
N ARG A 15 -22.52 -6.88 18.69
CA ARG A 15 -21.49 -6.50 19.69
C ARG A 15 -20.59 -7.66 20.06
N ASN A 16 -21.18 -8.83 20.33
CA ASN A 16 -20.41 -10.01 20.72
C ASN A 16 -19.54 -10.52 19.58
N GLN A 17 -20.05 -10.49 18.34
CA GLN A 17 -19.26 -10.80 17.15
C GLN A 17 -18.09 -9.84 16.93
N LEU A 18 -18.33 -8.53 17.05
CA LEU A 18 -17.27 -7.51 16.96
C LEU A 18 -16.21 -7.70 18.06
N ARG A 19 -16.63 -7.97 19.29
CA ARG A 19 -15.71 -8.26 20.40
C ARG A 19 -14.87 -9.49 20.12
N ALA A 20 -15.48 -10.57 19.63
CA ALA A 20 -14.76 -11.79 19.28
C ALA A 20 -13.71 -11.53 18.19
N ILE A 21 -14.10 -10.87 17.09
CA ILE A 21 -13.19 -10.57 15.97
C ILE A 21 -12.04 -9.66 16.41
N LEU A 22 -12.31 -8.63 17.21
CA LEU A 22 -11.30 -7.66 17.64
C LEU A 22 -10.44 -8.14 18.83
N SER A 23 -10.80 -9.26 19.45
CA SER A 23 -10.04 -9.88 20.55
C SER A 23 -9.25 -11.11 20.08
N ASP A 24 -9.51 -11.58 18.87
CA ASP A 24 -8.77 -12.68 18.27
C ASP A 24 -7.32 -12.26 18.01
N LYS A 25 -6.39 -13.15 18.38
CA LYS A 25 -4.96 -12.96 18.21
C LYS A 25 -4.47 -13.48 16.85
N ASP A 26 -5.25 -14.36 16.22
CA ASP A 26 -4.81 -15.08 15.04
C ASP A 26 -5.52 -14.60 13.76
N GLY A 27 -4.70 -14.18 12.80
CA GLY A 27 -5.11 -13.86 11.44
C GLY A 27 -5.59 -12.43 11.19
N ASN A 28 -5.85 -12.13 9.92
CA ASN A 28 -6.32 -10.82 9.48
C ASN A 28 -7.81 -10.64 9.80
N ALA A 29 -8.12 -9.81 10.80
CA ALA A 29 -9.50 -9.53 11.22
C ALA A 29 -10.36 -8.87 10.12
N ILE A 30 -9.74 -8.22 9.12
CA ILE A 30 -10.45 -7.43 8.10
C ILE A 30 -11.43 -8.27 7.29
N THR A 31 -11.11 -9.50 6.89
CA THR A 31 -12.05 -10.32 6.09
C THR A 31 -13.33 -10.62 6.86
N ARG A 32 -13.21 -10.89 8.17
CA ARG A 32 -14.36 -11.14 9.05
C ARG A 32 -15.15 -9.86 9.30
N LEU A 33 -14.46 -8.73 9.51
CA LEU A 33 -15.09 -7.41 9.63
C LEU A 33 -15.85 -7.02 8.35
N ALA A 34 -15.25 -7.25 7.17
CA ALA A 34 -15.86 -6.98 5.87
C ALA A 34 -17.11 -7.84 5.62
N LYS A 35 -17.07 -9.11 6.04
CA LYS A 35 -18.25 -9.98 5.95
C LYS A 35 -19.37 -9.51 6.87
N LEU A 36 -19.02 -9.08 8.09
CA LEU A 36 -19.98 -8.59 9.07
C LEU A 36 -20.59 -7.24 8.64
N SER A 37 -19.78 -6.33 8.09
CA SER A 37 -20.21 -4.97 7.72
C SER A 37 -21.15 -4.93 6.52
N LYS A 38 -21.24 -5.99 5.70
CA LYS A 38 -22.17 -6.05 4.55
C LYS A 38 -23.63 -5.87 4.93
N ASN A 39 -23.99 -6.23 6.16
CA ASN A 39 -25.36 -6.17 6.65
C ASN A 39 -25.64 -4.91 7.48
N PHE A 40 -24.68 -3.98 7.57
CA PHE A 40 -24.79 -2.80 8.44
C PHE A 40 -25.45 -1.63 7.71
N GLY A 41 -26.33 -0.90 8.41
CA GLY A 41 -26.82 0.40 7.96
C GLY A 41 -25.77 1.51 8.15
N ASN A 42 -26.03 2.70 7.59
CA ASN A 42 -25.10 3.84 7.61
C ASN A 42 -24.64 4.23 9.04
N ALA A 43 -25.53 4.21 10.02
CA ALA A 43 -25.17 4.52 11.42
C ALA A 43 -24.21 3.48 12.02
N GLN A 44 -24.45 2.19 11.74
CA GLN A 44 -23.62 1.08 12.20
C GLN A 44 -22.24 1.09 11.51
N LEU A 45 -22.18 1.45 10.23
CA LEU A 45 -20.91 1.63 9.52
C LEU A 45 -20.07 2.76 10.12
N LYS A 46 -20.69 3.92 10.42
CA LYS A 46 -20.02 5.03 11.12
C LYS A 46 -19.53 4.62 12.50
N ALA A 47 -20.34 3.87 13.25
CA ALA A 47 -19.96 3.35 14.56
C ALA A 47 -18.77 2.39 14.47
N LEU A 48 -18.75 1.51 13.46
CA LEU A 48 -17.65 0.58 13.20
C LEU A 48 -16.38 1.33 12.86
N GLU A 49 -16.43 2.29 11.93
CA GLU A 49 -15.29 3.11 11.55
C GLU A 49 -14.71 3.86 12.76
N ALA A 50 -15.58 4.40 13.59
CA ALA A 50 -15.20 5.11 14.81
C ALA A 50 -14.60 4.20 15.89
N ILE A 51 -14.81 2.88 15.82
CA ILE A 51 -14.15 1.86 16.66
C ILE A 51 -12.79 1.50 16.06
N LEU A 52 -12.73 1.26 14.74
CA LEU A 52 -11.50 0.87 14.04
C LEU A 52 -10.44 1.98 14.06
N ASN A 53 -10.86 3.23 14.03
CA ASN A 53 -9.96 4.40 14.13
C ASN A 53 -9.70 4.83 15.59
N SER A 54 -9.91 3.95 16.57
CA SER A 54 -9.62 4.24 17.98
C SER A 54 -8.33 3.52 18.42
N SER A 55 -7.52 4.21 19.24
CA SER A 55 -6.26 3.69 19.82
C SER A 55 -6.44 2.49 20.75
N ALA A 56 -7.69 2.08 21.02
CA ALA A 56 -8.02 1.01 21.96
C ALA A 56 -7.92 -0.42 21.37
N LEU A 57 -7.41 -0.58 20.13
CA LEU A 57 -7.30 -1.85 19.42
C LEU A 57 -5.86 -2.37 19.40
N THR A 58 -5.27 -2.62 20.57
CA THR A 58 -3.83 -2.93 20.65
C THR A 58 -3.44 -4.39 20.35
N LYS A 59 -4.38 -5.35 20.39
CA LYS A 59 -4.04 -6.79 20.27
C LYS A 59 -4.23 -7.43 18.88
N ALA A 60 -5.13 -6.91 18.06
CA ALA A 60 -5.45 -7.48 16.73
C ALA A 60 -4.80 -6.70 15.56
N VAL A 61 -3.90 -5.77 15.89
CA VAL A 61 -3.31 -4.82 14.96
C VAL A 61 -1.95 -5.29 14.48
N ARG A 62 -1.75 -5.29 13.17
CA ARG A 62 -0.45 -5.57 12.55
C ARG A 62 0.39 -4.29 12.49
N LYS A 63 1.67 -4.40 12.86
CA LYS A 63 2.66 -3.33 12.61
C LYS A 63 3.09 -3.36 11.15
N SER A 64 3.20 -2.18 10.53
CA SER A 64 3.81 -2.04 9.21
C SER A 64 5.31 -2.34 9.30
N ASP A 65 5.82 -3.03 8.28
CA ASP A 65 7.25 -3.26 8.09
C ASP A 65 7.74 -2.26 7.05
N LEU A 66 8.89 -1.62 7.31
CA LEU A 66 9.49 -0.66 6.39
C LEU A 66 9.99 -1.35 5.11
N PHE A 67 10.34 -2.64 5.21
CA PHE A 67 10.89 -3.46 4.13
C PHE A 67 10.27 -4.87 4.15
N PRO A 68 8.99 -5.00 3.78
CA PRO A 68 8.22 -6.21 4.02
C PRO A 68 8.74 -7.41 3.24
N ARG A 69 8.94 -8.54 3.92
CA ARG A 69 9.39 -9.79 3.27
C ARG A 69 8.30 -10.51 2.46
N ASN A 70 7.03 -10.21 2.74
CA ASN A 70 5.88 -10.75 2.02
C ASN A 70 5.10 -9.60 1.36
N PRO A 71 4.40 -9.86 0.24
CA PRO A 71 3.62 -8.85 -0.45
C PRO A 71 2.63 -8.12 0.48
N PRO A 72 2.76 -6.80 0.67
CA PRO A 72 1.91 -6.05 1.59
C PRO A 72 0.60 -5.56 0.92
N PHE A 73 0.16 -6.11 -0.21
CA PHE A 73 -0.86 -5.48 -1.09
C PHE A 73 -2.32 -5.78 -0.73
N PHE A 74 -2.59 -6.14 0.52
CA PHE A 74 -3.93 -6.48 1.01
C PHE A 74 -4.25 -5.72 2.29
N ASP A 75 -5.53 -5.41 2.49
CA ASP A 75 -5.99 -4.70 3.68
C ASP A 75 -5.69 -5.53 4.94
N THR A 76 -5.02 -4.93 5.92
CA THR A 76 -4.83 -5.48 7.26
C THR A 76 -5.28 -4.48 8.32
N LEU A 77 -5.78 -4.98 9.46
CA LEU A 77 -6.10 -4.09 10.56
C LEU A 77 -4.77 -3.56 11.13
N GLN A 78 -4.56 -2.25 11.03
CA GLN A 78 -3.32 -1.61 11.46
C GLN A 78 -3.58 -0.58 12.55
N GLU A 79 -2.50 -0.20 13.23
CA GLU A 79 -2.56 0.74 14.33
C GLU A 79 -2.99 2.10 13.80
N TYR A 80 -4.02 2.67 14.40
CA TYR A 80 -4.39 4.04 14.10
C TYR A 80 -3.32 4.97 14.69
N ARG A 81 -2.50 5.56 13.83
CA ARG A 81 -1.54 6.61 14.19
C ARG A 81 -2.21 7.96 14.02
N ASN A 82 -2.52 8.62 15.14
CA ASN A 82 -2.99 10.00 15.14
C ASN A 82 -1.80 10.98 15.06
N LEU A 83 -0.97 10.82 14.03
CA LEU A 83 0.14 11.74 13.75
C LEU A 83 -0.36 12.80 12.77
N ASP A 84 0.03 14.05 12.99
CA ASP A 84 -0.14 15.07 11.96
C ASP A 84 0.89 14.89 10.82
N LEU A 85 0.77 15.68 9.76
CA LEU A 85 1.69 15.59 8.61
C LEU A 85 3.16 15.83 9.00
N ASN A 86 3.45 16.79 9.89
CA ASN A 86 4.82 17.13 10.25
C ASN A 86 5.47 16.01 11.09
N GLU A 87 4.73 15.46 12.05
CA GLU A 87 5.15 14.32 12.85
C GLU A 87 5.38 13.08 11.97
N LEU A 88 4.50 12.86 11.00
CA LEU A 88 4.63 11.76 10.03
C LEU A 88 5.88 11.92 9.17
N LEU A 89 6.12 13.12 8.62
CA LEU A 89 7.31 13.41 7.82
C LEU A 89 8.59 13.29 8.66
N GLY A 90 8.60 13.76 9.91
CA GLY A 90 9.72 13.58 10.83
C GLY A 90 10.03 12.11 11.10
N SER A 91 9.00 11.30 11.34
CA SER A 91 9.16 9.85 11.53
C SER A 91 9.71 9.14 10.28
N ILE A 92 9.29 9.56 9.08
CA ILE A 92 9.81 9.03 7.81
C ILE A 92 11.26 9.47 7.60
N GLU A 93 11.60 10.72 7.91
CA GLU A 93 12.96 11.26 7.81
C GLU A 93 13.93 10.49 8.72
N ASP A 94 13.56 10.27 9.98
CA ASP A 94 14.35 9.48 10.93
C ASP A 94 14.54 8.03 10.46
N SER A 95 13.47 7.43 9.93
CA SER A 95 13.51 6.07 9.37
C SER A 95 14.40 6.01 8.13
N THR A 96 14.35 7.03 7.28
CA THR A 96 15.17 7.17 6.06
C THR A 96 16.63 7.31 6.42
N ARG A 97 16.97 8.19 7.38
CA ARG A 97 18.33 8.34 7.89
C ARG A 97 18.89 7.04 8.45
N THR A 98 18.09 6.33 9.26
CA THR A 98 18.48 5.05 9.87
C THR A 98 18.75 3.96 8.83
N ASN A 99 17.97 3.94 7.74
CA ASN A 99 18.03 2.88 6.73
C ASN A 99 18.67 3.35 5.40
N ARG A 100 19.40 4.48 5.42
CA ARG A 100 19.91 5.17 4.23
C ARG A 100 20.65 4.24 3.27
N LYS A 101 21.61 3.45 3.77
CA LYS A 101 22.41 2.53 2.95
C LYS A 101 21.53 1.52 2.19
N ARG A 102 20.54 0.96 2.87
CA ARG A 102 19.60 -0.02 2.28
C ARG A 102 18.69 0.65 1.25
N LEU A 103 18.21 1.85 1.54
CA LEU A 103 17.40 2.61 0.58
C LEU A 103 18.20 2.94 -0.69
N LEU A 104 19.44 3.43 -0.57
CA LEU A 104 20.30 3.69 -1.72
C LEU A 104 20.55 2.43 -2.56
N GLN A 105 20.85 1.31 -1.90
CA GLN A 105 20.97 0.01 -2.58
C GLN A 105 19.68 -0.36 -3.32
N LEU A 106 18.53 -0.23 -2.68
CA LEU A 106 17.24 -0.53 -3.29
C LEU A 106 16.95 0.40 -4.47
N THR A 107 17.21 1.71 -4.37
CA THR A 107 17.04 2.64 -5.49
C THR A 107 17.92 2.27 -6.69
N ASN A 108 19.17 1.85 -6.43
CA ASN A 108 20.07 1.37 -7.49
C ASN A 108 19.58 0.06 -8.11
N SER A 109 19.04 -0.86 -7.30
CA SER A 109 18.44 -2.09 -7.81
C SER A 109 17.26 -1.82 -8.73
N LEU A 110 16.38 -0.86 -8.36
CA LEU A 110 15.27 -0.45 -9.21
C LEU A 110 15.73 0.18 -10.53
N TYR A 111 16.71 1.09 -10.47
CA TYR A 111 17.32 1.68 -11.66
C TYR A 111 17.92 0.60 -12.59
N ASN A 112 18.61 -0.38 -12.04
CA ASN A 112 19.18 -1.48 -12.82
C ASN A 112 18.10 -2.34 -13.49
N ILE A 113 16.97 -2.58 -12.81
CA ILE A 113 15.82 -3.28 -13.42
C ILE A 113 15.29 -2.48 -14.61
N ASP A 114 15.14 -1.16 -14.46
CA ASP A 114 14.64 -0.29 -15.52
C ASP A 114 15.61 -0.26 -16.73
N LEU A 115 16.92 -0.22 -16.47
CA LEU A 115 17.95 -0.29 -17.50
C LEU A 115 17.87 -1.62 -18.27
N LEU A 116 17.83 -2.76 -17.56
CA LEU A 116 17.71 -4.07 -18.18
C LEU A 116 16.41 -4.23 -18.99
N TYR A 117 15.32 -3.62 -18.51
CA TYR A 117 14.04 -3.61 -19.21
C TYR A 117 14.15 -2.82 -20.52
N SER A 118 14.79 -1.64 -20.48
CA SER A 118 15.01 -0.81 -21.67
C SER A 118 15.84 -1.51 -22.75
N THR A 119 16.77 -2.39 -22.36
CA THR A 119 17.59 -3.21 -23.27
C THR A 119 16.93 -4.55 -23.63
N LYS A 120 15.63 -4.72 -23.34
CA LYS A 120 14.85 -5.95 -23.58
C LYS A 120 15.47 -7.22 -22.99
N SER A 121 16.29 -7.08 -21.96
CA SER A 121 16.99 -8.19 -21.31
C SER A 121 16.10 -8.81 -20.21
N PHE A 122 14.95 -9.35 -20.60
CA PHE A 122 13.88 -9.75 -19.67
C PHE A 122 14.33 -10.79 -18.64
N SER A 123 15.06 -11.84 -19.05
CA SER A 123 15.54 -12.86 -18.10
C SER A 123 16.44 -12.25 -17.01
N ALA A 124 17.32 -11.32 -17.39
CA ALA A 124 18.16 -10.60 -16.43
C ALA A 124 17.33 -9.66 -15.53
N CYS A 125 16.26 -9.05 -16.05
CA CYS A 125 15.32 -8.28 -15.23
C CYS A 125 14.69 -9.16 -14.15
N VAL A 126 14.22 -10.35 -14.52
CA VAL A 126 13.57 -11.30 -13.60
C VAL A 126 14.55 -11.72 -12.50
N GLU A 127 15.78 -12.08 -12.85
CA GLU A 127 16.82 -12.39 -11.87
C GLU A 127 17.07 -11.22 -10.91
N LYS A 128 17.18 -10.00 -11.45
CA LYS A 128 17.41 -8.81 -10.61
C LYS A 128 16.24 -8.50 -9.69
N ILE A 129 15.00 -8.74 -10.13
CA ILE A 129 13.79 -8.63 -9.30
C ILE A 129 13.83 -9.63 -8.15
N ILE A 130 14.14 -10.90 -8.43
CA ILE A 130 14.20 -11.96 -7.42
C ILE A 130 15.29 -11.65 -6.38
N GLU A 131 16.46 -11.20 -6.83
CA GLU A 131 17.55 -10.74 -5.97
C GLU A 131 17.07 -9.57 -5.08
N THR A 132 16.42 -8.57 -5.66
CA THR A 132 15.91 -7.39 -4.94
C THR A 132 14.87 -7.80 -3.89
N LEU A 133 13.93 -8.68 -4.21
CA LEU A 133 12.95 -9.20 -3.25
C LEU A 133 13.62 -9.94 -2.09
N LYS A 134 14.65 -10.73 -2.37
CA LYS A 134 15.38 -11.49 -1.36
C LYS A 134 16.13 -10.56 -0.39
N HIS A 135 16.77 -9.51 -0.89
CA HIS A 135 17.58 -8.62 -0.06
C HIS A 135 16.75 -7.50 0.58
N ASP A 136 15.92 -6.83 -0.20
CA ASP A 136 15.26 -5.58 0.17
C ASP A 136 13.77 -5.72 0.45
N GLY A 137 13.14 -6.80 -0.02
CA GLY A 137 11.72 -7.08 0.22
C GLY A 137 10.80 -6.44 -0.83
N TRP A 138 9.51 -6.49 -0.53
CA TRP A 138 8.45 -6.01 -1.41
C TRP A 138 8.23 -4.51 -1.27
N SER A 139 7.86 -3.89 -2.38
CA SER A 139 7.33 -2.54 -2.45
C SER A 139 6.34 -2.46 -3.60
N HIS A 140 5.45 -1.48 -3.57
CA HIS A 140 4.55 -1.23 -4.69
C HIS A 140 5.34 -0.83 -5.95
N SER A 141 6.42 -0.07 -5.80
CA SER A 141 7.31 0.28 -6.91
C SER A 141 7.94 -0.94 -7.61
N LEU A 142 8.27 -2.00 -6.86
CA LEU A 142 8.78 -3.25 -7.43
C LEU A 142 7.65 -4.08 -8.05
N LEU A 143 6.48 -4.13 -7.41
CA LEU A 143 5.29 -4.77 -7.99
C LEU A 143 4.94 -4.18 -9.36
N ARG A 144 5.00 -2.85 -9.52
CA ARG A 144 4.78 -2.18 -10.81
C ARG A 144 5.69 -2.72 -11.91
N ARG A 145 6.97 -2.93 -11.61
CA ARG A 145 7.96 -3.47 -12.56
C ARG A 145 7.70 -4.95 -12.88
N ILE A 146 7.34 -5.75 -11.88
CA ILE A 146 6.95 -7.16 -12.06
C ILE A 146 5.77 -7.25 -13.04
N VAL A 147 4.72 -6.46 -12.81
CA VAL A 147 3.55 -6.44 -13.69
C VAL A 147 3.89 -5.88 -15.06
N LEU A 148 4.67 -4.80 -15.14
CA LEU A 148 5.08 -4.21 -16.42
C LEU A 148 5.83 -5.22 -17.30
N ILE A 149 6.77 -5.97 -16.73
CA ILE A 149 7.50 -7.02 -17.45
C ILE A 149 6.52 -8.08 -17.94
N ARG A 150 5.70 -8.62 -17.05
CA ARG A 150 4.71 -9.66 -17.37
C ARG A 150 3.84 -9.29 -18.56
N GLU A 151 3.29 -8.07 -18.57
CA GLU A 151 2.35 -7.61 -19.60
C GLU A 151 3.04 -7.24 -20.93
N ASN A 152 4.39 -7.17 -20.97
CA ASN A 152 5.15 -6.82 -22.17
C ASN A 152 6.09 -7.94 -22.65
N LEU A 153 5.93 -9.16 -22.13
CA LEU A 153 6.53 -10.34 -22.73
C LEU A 153 5.82 -10.65 -24.06
N GLU A 154 6.55 -11.18 -25.03
CA GLU A 154 5.98 -11.59 -26.32
C GLU A 154 4.93 -12.69 -26.13
N GLU A 155 3.92 -12.72 -27.00
CA GLU A 155 2.87 -13.74 -26.95
C GLU A 155 3.48 -15.15 -26.97
N GLY A 156 3.08 -15.99 -26.01
CA GLY A 156 3.60 -17.35 -25.84
C GLY A 156 4.86 -17.46 -24.97
N ASN A 157 5.52 -16.34 -24.63
CA ASN A 157 6.69 -16.32 -23.74
C ASN A 157 6.26 -16.01 -22.29
N VAL A 158 5.76 -17.02 -21.57
CA VAL A 158 5.43 -16.91 -20.15
C VAL A 158 6.64 -17.29 -19.30
N ASP A 159 7.11 -16.37 -18.44
CA ASP A 159 8.12 -16.69 -17.42
C ASP A 159 7.42 -17.15 -16.12
N GLU A 160 7.53 -18.45 -15.80
CA GLU A 160 6.92 -19.03 -14.59
C GLU A 160 7.36 -18.34 -13.29
N ARG A 161 8.57 -17.78 -13.24
CA ARG A 161 9.08 -17.11 -12.04
C ARG A 161 8.29 -15.83 -11.80
N ILE A 162 8.00 -15.06 -12.86
CA ILE A 162 7.16 -13.87 -12.78
C ILE A 162 5.71 -14.23 -12.43
N GLU A 163 5.14 -15.26 -13.04
CA GLU A 163 3.78 -15.71 -12.68
C GLU A 163 3.69 -16.10 -11.19
N LYS A 164 4.70 -16.79 -10.65
CA LYS A 164 4.77 -17.10 -9.21
C LYS A 164 4.76 -15.84 -8.35
N LEU A 165 5.52 -14.80 -8.74
CA LEU A 165 5.54 -13.52 -8.02
C LEU A 165 4.18 -12.81 -8.06
N ILE A 166 3.49 -12.83 -9.21
CA ILE A 166 2.16 -12.24 -9.38
C ILE A 166 1.11 -12.99 -8.55
N LEU A 167 1.18 -14.31 -8.51
CA LEU A 167 0.32 -15.14 -7.66
C LEU A 167 0.56 -14.84 -6.18
N GLN A 168 1.82 -14.72 -5.76
CA GLN A 168 2.20 -14.33 -4.39
C GLN A 168 1.66 -12.93 -4.04
N ALA A 169 1.78 -11.97 -4.95
CA ALA A 169 1.23 -10.62 -4.78
C ALA A 169 -0.31 -10.58 -4.75
N GLY A 170 -0.97 -11.68 -5.10
CA GLY A 170 -2.41 -11.80 -5.15
C GLY A 170 -2.97 -11.29 -6.47
N ILE A 171 -2.94 -12.11 -7.52
CA ILE A 171 -3.42 -11.76 -8.88
C ILE A 171 -4.87 -11.25 -8.92
N LYS A 172 -5.74 -11.79 -8.06
CA LYS A 172 -7.15 -11.37 -7.92
C LYS A 172 -7.33 -10.19 -6.95
N GLY A 173 -6.25 -9.73 -6.32
CA GLY A 173 -6.25 -8.58 -5.44
C GLY A 173 -6.43 -7.29 -6.22
N VAL A 174 -7.18 -6.35 -5.65
CA VAL A 174 -7.55 -5.09 -6.31
C VAL A 174 -6.33 -4.29 -6.77
N VAL A 175 -5.24 -4.30 -6.00
CA VAL A 175 -3.99 -3.60 -6.34
C VAL A 175 -3.34 -4.20 -7.58
N THR A 176 -3.10 -5.52 -7.57
CA THR A 176 -2.44 -6.23 -8.67
C THR A 176 -3.28 -6.21 -9.94
N SER A 177 -4.61 -6.42 -9.85
CA SER A 177 -5.49 -6.36 -11.01
C SER A 177 -5.54 -4.96 -11.61
N SER A 178 -5.58 -3.91 -10.77
CA SER A 178 -5.53 -2.52 -11.24
C SER A 178 -4.23 -2.22 -12.00
N LEU A 179 -3.11 -2.78 -11.55
CA LEU A 179 -1.82 -2.64 -12.24
C LEU A 179 -1.80 -3.36 -13.58
N ILE A 180 -2.29 -4.61 -13.64
CA ILE A 180 -2.39 -5.37 -14.89
C ILE A 180 -3.20 -4.55 -15.91
N HIS A 181 -4.38 -4.10 -15.50
CA HIS A 181 -5.25 -3.24 -16.31
C HIS A 181 -4.62 -1.89 -16.73
N THR A 182 -3.60 -1.43 -16.02
CA THR A 182 -2.88 -0.19 -16.39
C THR A 182 -1.82 -0.44 -17.45
N TYR A 183 -1.27 -1.66 -17.53
CA TYR A 183 -0.16 -2.01 -18.41
C TYR A 183 -0.56 -2.88 -19.61
N THR A 184 -1.76 -3.47 -19.62
CA THR A 184 -2.30 -4.18 -20.78
C THR A 184 -2.45 -3.23 -21.97
N GLN A 185 -1.87 -3.59 -23.12
CA GLN A 185 -1.78 -2.73 -24.31
C GLN A 185 -3.16 -2.28 -24.86
N ASP A 186 -4.18 -3.13 -24.75
CA ASP A 186 -5.51 -2.86 -25.31
C ASP A 186 -6.44 -2.07 -24.39
N GLN A 187 -6.04 -1.76 -23.15
CA GLN A 187 -6.88 -1.01 -22.23
C GLN A 187 -6.60 0.49 -22.26
N SER A 188 -7.67 1.28 -22.44
CA SER A 188 -7.60 2.73 -22.29
C SER A 188 -7.27 3.11 -20.85
N ILE A 189 -6.22 3.91 -20.68
CA ILE A 189 -5.83 4.49 -19.38
C ILE A 189 -6.98 5.24 -18.69
N LEU A 190 -7.90 5.84 -19.46
CA LEU A 190 -9.08 6.52 -18.92
C LEU A 190 -10.07 5.53 -18.31
N THR A 191 -10.23 4.37 -18.92
CA THR A 191 -11.08 3.28 -18.40
C THR A 191 -10.49 2.71 -17.12
N SER A 192 -9.18 2.43 -17.10
CA SER A 192 -8.48 1.94 -15.90
C SER A 192 -8.53 2.99 -14.77
N LYS A 193 -8.33 4.27 -15.10
CA LYS A 193 -8.50 5.39 -14.16
C LYS A 193 -9.92 5.43 -13.58
N ARG A 194 -10.94 5.37 -14.43
CA ARG A 194 -12.34 5.36 -13.99
C ARG A 194 -12.66 4.15 -13.12
N ALA A 195 -12.12 2.97 -13.43
CA ALA A 195 -12.35 1.76 -12.64
C ALA A 195 -11.77 1.89 -11.23
N VAL A 196 -10.52 2.35 -11.10
CA VAL A 196 -9.87 2.53 -9.80
C VAL A 196 -10.53 3.63 -8.97
N LEU A 197 -10.89 4.77 -9.58
CA LEU A 197 -11.53 5.87 -8.86
C LEU A 197 -12.96 5.52 -8.39
N ASN A 198 -13.61 4.54 -9.02
CA ASN A 198 -14.94 4.05 -8.66
C ASN A 198 -14.92 2.84 -7.71
N ILE A 199 -13.77 2.45 -7.16
CA ILE A 199 -13.73 1.43 -6.10
C ILE A 199 -14.57 1.92 -4.91
N VAL A 200 -15.63 1.16 -4.59
CA VAL A 200 -16.59 1.51 -3.54
C VAL A 200 -15.88 1.75 -2.21
N ASP A 201 -16.16 2.90 -1.59
CA ASP A 201 -15.63 3.24 -0.26
C ASP A 201 -16.32 2.39 0.83
N ARG A 202 -15.55 1.56 1.55
CA ARG A 202 -16.01 0.80 2.72
C ARG A 202 -15.31 1.28 4.00
N GLY A 203 -14.83 2.52 4.01
CA GLY A 203 -14.10 3.11 5.12
C GLY A 203 -12.76 2.41 5.37
N THR A 204 -12.36 2.30 6.63
CA THR A 204 -11.09 1.68 7.05
C THR A 204 -10.89 0.24 6.54
N ILE A 205 -11.96 -0.47 6.16
CA ILE A 205 -11.91 -1.86 5.71
C ILE A 205 -11.15 -2.05 4.40
N ASN A 206 -11.28 -1.11 3.45
CA ASN A 206 -10.63 -1.17 2.13
C ASN A 206 -9.89 0.12 1.75
N ARG A 207 -9.68 1.01 2.73
CA ARG A 207 -8.99 2.29 2.51
C ARG A 207 -7.61 2.06 1.93
N TYR A 208 -6.86 1.10 2.48
CA TYR A 208 -5.48 0.85 2.09
C TYR A 208 -5.37 0.34 0.64
N THR A 209 -6.14 -0.70 0.28
CA THR A 209 -6.11 -1.22 -1.10
C THR A 209 -6.61 -0.20 -2.12
N ARG A 210 -7.65 0.58 -1.79
CA ARG A 210 -8.11 1.68 -2.66
C ARG A 210 -7.01 2.72 -2.88
N THR A 211 -6.31 3.09 -1.81
CA THR A 211 -5.21 4.07 -1.88
C THR A 211 -4.02 3.54 -2.69
N LEU A 212 -3.63 2.27 -2.50
CA LEU A 212 -2.58 1.66 -3.32
C LEU A 212 -2.96 1.56 -4.80
N SER A 213 -4.19 1.16 -5.12
CA SER A 213 -4.65 1.11 -6.52
C SER A 213 -4.60 2.50 -7.18
N LYS A 214 -4.94 3.56 -6.43
CA LYS A 214 -4.85 4.95 -6.90
C LYS A 214 -3.40 5.35 -7.23
N LEU A 215 -2.39 4.83 -6.54
CA LEU A 215 -0.98 5.21 -6.70
C LEU A 215 -0.46 5.02 -8.13
N SER A 216 -0.97 4.00 -8.83
CA SER A 216 -0.57 3.66 -10.19
C SER A 216 -1.06 4.63 -11.26
N ILE A 217 -2.15 5.35 -10.98
CA ILE A 217 -2.86 6.20 -11.96
C ILE A 217 -2.91 7.68 -11.56
N GLN A 218 -2.79 7.97 -10.26
CA GLN A 218 -2.92 9.30 -9.68
C GLN A 218 -2.04 9.40 -8.42
N PRO A 219 -0.72 9.55 -8.60
CA PRO A 219 0.23 9.68 -7.49
C PRO A 219 0.19 11.06 -6.83
N PHE A 220 -0.53 12.03 -7.42
CA PHE A 220 -0.69 13.38 -6.88
C PHE A 220 -1.91 13.47 -5.96
N ALA A 221 -1.70 14.05 -4.78
CA ALA A 221 -2.75 14.45 -3.87
C ALA A 221 -3.39 15.77 -4.34
N SER A 222 -4.67 15.93 -4.02
CA SER A 222 -5.48 17.11 -4.35
C SER A 222 -5.31 18.27 -3.37
N SER A 223 -4.81 18.00 -2.16
CA SER A 223 -4.58 18.98 -1.10
C SER A 223 -3.55 18.44 -0.08
N VAL A 224 -3.08 19.31 0.82
CA VAL A 224 -2.20 18.92 1.93
C VAL A 224 -2.84 17.83 2.82
N LYS A 225 -4.15 17.94 3.08
CA LYS A 225 -4.88 16.96 3.88
C LYS A 225 -5.00 15.61 3.17
N ASP A 226 -5.32 15.63 1.86
CA ASP A 226 -5.33 14.41 1.04
C ASP A 226 -3.94 13.77 1.01
N PHE A 227 -2.87 14.58 0.91
CA PHE A 227 -1.49 14.09 0.96
C PHE A 227 -1.15 13.39 2.28
N GLU A 228 -1.54 13.98 3.42
CA GLU A 228 -1.35 13.36 4.74
C GLU A 228 -2.05 12.01 4.84
N GLU A 229 -3.31 11.93 4.45
CA GLU A 229 -4.08 10.67 4.46
C GLU A 229 -3.50 9.64 3.49
N TYR A 230 -3.06 10.08 2.30
CA TYR A 230 -2.39 9.24 1.31
C TYR A 230 -1.10 8.65 1.87
N LEU A 231 -0.25 9.48 2.46
CA LEU A 231 1.04 9.08 3.01
C LEU A 231 0.89 8.11 4.18
N LYS A 232 -0.12 8.30 5.04
CA LYS A 232 -0.46 7.36 6.13
C LYS A 232 -0.74 5.95 5.63
N GLU A 233 -1.39 5.82 4.48
CA GLU A 233 -1.70 4.51 3.88
C GLU A 233 -0.49 3.95 3.12
N ILE A 234 0.22 4.77 2.33
CA ILE A 234 1.37 4.30 1.55
C ILE A 234 2.54 3.85 2.44
N LEU A 235 2.76 4.50 3.58
CA LEU A 235 3.80 4.07 4.53
C LEU A 235 3.56 2.65 5.08
N LYS A 236 2.33 2.15 5.03
CA LYS A 236 2.00 0.77 5.41
C LYS A 236 2.51 -0.26 4.40
N CYS A 237 2.77 0.18 3.17
CA CYS A 237 3.28 -0.64 2.08
C CYS A 237 4.79 -0.80 2.19
N SER A 238 5.55 0.30 2.09
CA SER A 238 6.99 0.30 2.33
C SER A 238 7.50 1.72 2.59
N LEU A 239 8.70 1.83 3.17
CA LEU A 239 9.36 3.13 3.35
C LEU A 239 9.70 3.77 2.00
N LEU A 240 10.13 2.96 1.02
CA LEU A 240 10.47 3.44 -0.30
C LEU A 240 9.26 4.08 -1.01
N ASP A 241 8.10 3.41 -0.98
CA ASP A 241 6.90 3.93 -1.64
C ASP A 241 6.42 5.24 -0.99
N ALA A 242 6.62 5.40 0.32
CA ALA A 242 6.35 6.65 1.01
C ALA A 242 7.26 7.78 0.52
N ILE A 243 8.57 7.52 0.34
CA ILE A 243 9.52 8.48 -0.22
C ILE A 243 9.14 8.84 -1.67
N ILE A 244 8.77 7.86 -2.49
CA ILE A 244 8.29 8.09 -3.86
C ILE A 244 7.05 9.00 -3.85
N LEU A 245 6.07 8.73 -2.98
CA LEU A 245 4.88 9.57 -2.86
C LEU A 245 5.24 11.01 -2.43
N ILE A 246 6.15 11.17 -1.47
CA ILE A 246 6.65 12.48 -1.04
C ILE A 246 7.29 13.22 -2.20
N LYS A 247 8.13 12.55 -3.01
CA LYS A 247 8.76 13.13 -4.20
C LYS A 247 7.72 13.72 -5.17
N PHE A 248 6.69 12.95 -5.52
CA PHE A 248 5.64 13.42 -6.43
C PHE A 248 4.84 14.59 -5.85
N ASN A 249 4.68 14.63 -4.53
CA ASN A 249 3.89 15.64 -3.82
C ASN A 249 4.74 16.74 -3.18
N ARG A 250 5.99 16.91 -3.62
CA ARG A 250 6.94 17.89 -3.07
C ARG A 250 6.42 19.33 -3.07
N HIS A 251 5.44 19.66 -3.91
CA HIS A 251 4.83 20.99 -3.96
C HIS A 251 4.05 21.38 -2.69
N PHE A 252 3.70 20.40 -1.83
CA PHE A 252 3.08 20.66 -0.53
C PHE A 252 4.08 20.89 0.61
N LEU A 253 5.39 20.78 0.37
CA LEU A 253 6.40 20.78 1.42
C LEU A 253 7.72 21.42 0.95
N LYS A 254 8.56 21.81 1.92
CA LYS A 254 9.94 22.25 1.65
C LYS A 254 10.86 21.05 1.87
N ILE A 255 11.10 20.28 0.82
CA ILE A 255 11.81 18.99 0.91
C ILE A 255 13.25 19.16 1.36
N GLU A 256 13.82 20.35 1.19
CA GLU A 256 15.16 20.73 1.65
C GLU A 256 15.29 20.67 3.18
N LYS A 257 14.17 20.72 3.91
CA LYS A 257 14.12 20.54 5.37
C LYS A 257 14.15 19.07 5.80
N LEU A 258 14.09 18.14 4.85
CA LEU A 258 14.07 16.69 5.04
C LEU A 258 15.23 16.08 4.24
N PRO A 259 16.49 16.30 4.65
CA PRO A 259 17.66 16.04 3.83
C PRO A 259 17.82 14.56 3.44
N ALA A 260 17.52 13.62 4.34
CA ALA A 260 17.64 12.20 4.04
C ALA A 260 16.57 11.76 3.04
N ILE A 261 15.32 12.22 3.20
CA ILE A 261 14.27 11.99 2.19
C ILE A 261 14.65 12.61 0.85
N ASN A 262 15.13 13.86 0.85
CA ASN A 262 15.51 14.55 -0.38
C ASN A 262 16.61 13.80 -1.13
N GLU A 263 17.63 13.34 -0.42
CA GLU A 263 18.72 12.57 -1.01
C GLU A 263 18.22 11.30 -1.72
N ILE A 264 17.39 10.49 -1.04
CA ILE A 264 16.84 9.26 -1.65
C ILE A 264 15.84 9.61 -2.77
N ALA A 265 15.08 10.69 -2.63
CA ALA A 265 14.18 11.15 -3.68
C ALA A 265 14.95 11.55 -4.95
N ASP A 266 16.12 12.17 -4.83
CA ASP A 266 16.94 12.59 -5.97
C ASP A 266 17.53 11.39 -6.74
N THR A 267 17.76 10.25 -6.08
CA THR A 267 18.21 9.02 -6.77
C THR A 267 17.10 8.25 -7.48
N LEU A 268 15.83 8.58 -7.21
CA LEU A 268 14.67 7.93 -7.82
C LEU A 268 14.29 8.59 -9.16
N GLY A 269 14.86 8.16 -10.28
CA GLY A 269 14.55 8.66 -11.63
C GLY A 269 13.61 7.74 -12.38
#